data_AF-A0AAT9GVF7-F1
#
_entry.id   AF-A0AAT9GVF7-F1
#
_cell.length_a   1.000
_cell.length_b   1.000
_cell.length_c   1.000
_cell.angle_alpha   90.00
_cell.angle_beta   90.00
_cell.angle_gamma   90.00
#
_symmetry.space_group_name_H-M   'P 1'
#
loop_
_entity.id
_entity.type
_entity.pdbx_description
1 polymer ?
#
loop_
_entity_poly.entity_id
_entity_poly.type
_entity_poly.pdbx_seq_one_letter_code
_entity_poly.pdbx_strand_id
1 'polypeptide(L)'
;MVFILGKKSISLILLLTIVILSFLYSLSYVESLTLIVTQRIQMKAIIDPRIAYLINESTIEVYNPYNFTIIVIYGNQSVILYPGESVFFHYIPNLNTIEIETNNFKEIIYIPHGDYP
;
A
#
# COMPACT_ATOMS: atom_id res chain seq x y z
N MET A 1 -17.33 -4.23 -56.72
CA MET A 1 -17.52 -5.27 -55.67
C MET A 1 -16.32 -5.42 -54.72
N VAL A 2 -15.21 -4.66 -54.86
CA VAL A 2 -14.00 -4.79 -54.02
C VAL A 2 -14.03 -3.92 -52.74
N PHE A 3 -14.77 -2.81 -52.74
CA PHE A 3 -14.84 -1.87 -51.60
C PHE A 3 -15.61 -2.39 -50.37
N ILE A 4 -16.44 -3.42 -50.53
CA ILE A 4 -17.28 -3.96 -49.45
C ILE A 4 -16.47 -4.93 -48.56
N LEU A 5 -15.46 -5.62 -49.13
CA LEU A 5 -14.59 -6.50 -48.35
C LEU A 5 -13.63 -5.70 -47.45
N GLY A 6 -13.03 -4.61 -47.95
CA GLY A 6 -12.10 -3.79 -47.17
C GLY A 6 -12.73 -3.15 -45.94
N LYS A 7 -13.98 -2.65 -46.03
CA LYS A 7 -14.71 -2.07 -44.89
C LYS A 7 -15.07 -3.11 -43.83
N LYS A 8 -15.43 -4.34 -44.23
CA LYS A 8 -15.71 -5.43 -43.29
C LYS A 8 -14.46 -5.87 -42.53
N SER A 9 -13.32 -5.94 -43.20
CA SER A 9 -12.03 -6.26 -42.57
C SER A 9 -11.60 -5.19 -41.57
N ILE A 10 -11.74 -3.90 -41.91
CA ILE A 10 -11.43 -2.78 -41.00
C ILE A 10 -12.37 -2.80 -39.78
N SER A 11 -13.66 -3.05 -39.98
CA SER A 11 -14.64 -3.15 -38.89
C SER A 11 -14.35 -4.33 -37.96
N LEU A 12 -13.87 -5.46 -38.49
CA LEU A 12 -13.52 -6.65 -37.70
C LEU A 12 -12.25 -6.41 -36.87
N ILE A 13 -11.25 -5.75 -37.46
CA ILE A 13 -10.01 -5.38 -36.75
C ILE A 13 -10.31 -4.37 -35.61
N LEU A 14 -11.19 -3.39 -35.87
CA LEU A 14 -11.63 -2.43 -34.86
C LEU A 14 -12.36 -3.15 -33.71
N LEU A 15 -13.26 -4.09 -34.02
CA LEU A 15 -13.96 -4.86 -33.00
C LEU A 15 -12.99 -5.71 -32.17
N LEU A 16 -12.04 -6.39 -32.82
CA LEU A 16 -11.06 -7.24 -32.14
C LEU A 16 -10.15 -6.42 -31.22
N THR A 17 -9.69 -5.25 -31.66
CA THR A 17 -8.85 -4.36 -30.85
C THR A 17 -9.60 -3.85 -29.62
N ILE A 18 -10.89 -3.48 -29.74
CA ILE A 18 -11.73 -3.11 -28.60
C ILE A 18 -11.83 -4.27 -27.60
N VAL A 19 -12.12 -5.48 -28.07
CA VAL A 19 -12.25 -6.67 -27.20
C VAL A 19 -10.94 -6.96 -26.44
N ILE A 20 -9.79 -6.90 -27.12
CA ILE A 20 -8.48 -7.10 -26.49
C ILE A 20 -8.20 -6.01 -25.45
N LEU A 21 -8.45 -4.74 -25.77
CA LEU A 21 -8.27 -3.63 -24.84
C LEU A 21 -9.18 -3.76 -23.61
N SER A 22 -10.45 -4.10 -23.80
CA SER A 22 -11.38 -4.33 -22.69
C SER A 22 -10.96 -5.50 -21.80
N PHE A 23 -10.43 -6.57 -22.38
CA PHE A 23 -9.91 -7.72 -21.63
C PHE A 23 -8.67 -7.34 -20.83
N LEU A 24 -7.70 -6.67 -21.45
CA LEU A 24 -6.48 -6.20 -20.76
C LEU A 24 -6.81 -5.23 -19.63
N TYR A 25 -7.73 -4.29 -19.85
CA TYR A 25 -8.19 -3.36 -18.82
C TYR A 25 -8.82 -4.09 -17.64
N SER A 26 -9.67 -5.09 -17.92
CA SER A 26 -10.31 -5.90 -16.88
C SER A 26 -9.28 -6.70 -16.08
N LEU A 27 -8.26 -7.25 -16.74
CA LEU A 27 -7.18 -8.00 -16.09
C LEU A 27 -6.36 -7.11 -15.15
N SER A 28 -5.91 -5.94 -15.62
CA SER A 28 -5.17 -4.98 -14.80
C SER A 28 -5.99 -4.49 -13.61
N TYR A 29 -7.31 -4.32 -13.77
CA TYR A 29 -8.19 -3.96 -12.66
C TYR A 29 -8.24 -5.06 -11.59
N VAL A 30 -8.38 -6.33 -11.98
CA VAL A 30 -8.39 -7.47 -11.04
C VAL A 30 -7.05 -7.59 -10.31
N GLU A 31 -5.93 -7.40 -11.00
CA GLU A 31 -4.59 -7.40 -10.39
C GLU A 31 -4.45 -6.29 -9.33
N SER A 32 -4.92 -5.07 -9.65
CA SER A 32 -4.88 -3.94 -8.71
C SER A 32 -5.73 -4.18 -7.45
N LEU A 33 -6.93 -4.74 -7.61
CA LEU A 33 -7.79 -5.09 -6.47
C LEU A 33 -7.18 -6.20 -5.63
N THR A 34 -6.59 -7.21 -6.27
CA THR A 34 -5.93 -8.31 -5.58
C THR A 34 -4.77 -7.78 -4.72
N LEU A 35 -3.94 -6.89 -5.28
CA LEU A 35 -2.85 -6.25 -4.54
C LEU A 35 -3.35 -5.48 -3.30
N ILE A 36 -4.37 -4.64 -3.46
CA ILE A 36 -4.96 -3.86 -2.36
C ILE A 36 -5.48 -4.78 -1.26
N VAL A 37 -6.20 -5.84 -1.63
CA VAL A 37 -6.75 -6.82 -0.68
C VAL A 37 -5.62 -7.57 0.04
N THR A 38 -4.59 -8.01 -0.68
CA THR A 38 -3.43 -8.70 -0.11
C THR A 38 -2.68 -7.82 0.89
N GLN A 39 -2.38 -6.57 0.53
CA GLN A 39 -1.69 -5.64 1.41
C GLN A 39 -2.49 -5.34 2.67
N ARG A 40 -3.80 -5.13 2.53
CA ARG A 40 -4.70 -4.95 3.68
C ARG A 40 -4.70 -6.16 4.61
N ILE A 41 -4.72 -7.38 4.06
CA ILE A 41 -4.65 -8.60 4.86
C ILE A 41 -3.30 -8.68 5.58
N GLN A 42 -2.19 -8.36 4.90
CA GLN A 42 -0.86 -8.38 5.48
C GLN A 42 -0.71 -7.37 6.63
N MET A 43 -1.22 -6.14 6.47
CA MET A 43 -1.20 -5.15 7.54
C MET A 43 -1.97 -5.62 8.78
N LYS A 44 -3.19 -6.14 8.59
CA LYS A 44 -4.00 -6.69 9.69
C LYS A 44 -3.45 -7.96 10.32
N ALA A 45 -2.76 -8.80 9.56
CA ALA A 45 -2.26 -10.09 10.02
C ALA A 45 -0.93 -9.96 10.78
N ILE A 46 -0.14 -8.95 10.47
CA ILE A 46 1.12 -8.66 11.17
C ILE A 46 0.77 -7.89 12.43
N ILE A 47 0.41 -8.63 13.48
CA ILE A 47 0.43 -8.16 14.88
C ILE A 47 1.88 -8.27 15.36
N ASP A 48 2.80 -7.57 14.70
CA ASP A 48 4.21 -7.56 15.11
C ASP A 48 4.45 -6.34 16.00
N PRO A 49 4.77 -6.52 17.30
CA PRO A 49 5.11 -5.41 18.18
C PRO A 49 6.35 -4.62 17.73
N ARG A 50 7.08 -5.10 16.70
CA ARG A 50 8.23 -4.42 16.10
C ARG A 50 7.86 -3.31 15.12
N ILE A 51 6.60 -3.16 14.72
CA ILE A 51 6.22 -2.12 13.75
C ILE A 51 6.51 -0.73 14.32
N ALA A 52 6.14 -0.50 15.59
CA ALA A 52 6.44 0.75 16.27
C ALA A 52 6.64 0.50 17.75
N TYR A 53 7.75 0.97 18.31
CA TYR A 53 8.06 0.83 19.73
C TYR A 53 8.96 1.94 20.24
N LEU A 54 8.87 2.22 21.54
CA LEU A 54 9.79 3.14 22.21
C LEU A 54 11.15 2.46 22.35
N ILE A 55 12.21 3.10 21.84
CA ILE A 55 13.60 2.65 22.03
C ILE A 55 14.30 3.33 23.22
N ASN A 56 13.81 4.50 23.63
CA ASN A 56 14.13 5.18 24.89
C ASN A 56 12.96 6.12 25.25
N GLU A 57 13.02 6.84 26.38
CA GLU A 57 11.91 7.68 26.88
C GLU A 57 11.50 8.81 25.92
N SER A 58 12.34 9.09 24.92
CA SER A 58 12.22 10.24 24.03
C SER A 58 12.18 9.88 22.55
N THR A 59 12.29 8.59 22.19
CA THR A 59 12.44 8.18 20.80
C THR A 59 11.61 6.94 20.49
N ILE A 60 10.85 7.02 19.42
CA ILE A 60 10.10 5.92 18.82
C ILE A 60 10.86 5.46 17.59
N GLU A 61 11.07 4.15 17.45
CA GLU A 61 11.43 3.54 16.18
C GLU A 61 10.17 3.02 15.50
N VAL A 62 10.03 3.30 14.21
CA VAL A 62 9.01 2.69 13.35
C VAL A 62 9.70 1.93 12.25
N TYR A 63 9.43 0.64 12.15
CA TYR A 63 10.01 -0.27 11.16
C TYR A 63 8.93 -0.72 10.18
N ASN A 64 9.30 -0.86 8.90
CA ASN A 64 8.44 -1.43 7.88
C ASN A 64 8.73 -2.93 7.68
N PRO A 65 7.96 -3.85 8.32
CA PRO A 65 8.12 -5.29 8.09
C PRO A 65 7.48 -5.76 6.78
N TYR A 66 6.73 -4.90 6.09
CA TYR A 66 5.97 -5.27 4.90
C TYR A 66 6.87 -5.30 3.66
N ASN A 67 6.52 -6.14 2.69
CA ASN A 67 7.23 -6.20 1.39
C ASN A 67 6.78 -5.12 0.40
N PHE A 68 6.12 -4.07 0.89
CA PHE A 68 5.66 -2.92 0.12
C PHE A 68 5.91 -1.62 0.89
N THR A 69 5.88 -0.51 0.15
CA THR A 69 6.06 0.83 0.72
C THR A 69 4.85 1.25 1.55
N ILE A 70 5.15 1.85 2.71
CA ILE A 70 4.14 2.44 3.59
C ILE A 70 4.43 3.93 3.80
N ILE A 71 3.38 4.67 4.17
CA ILE A 71 3.50 6.04 4.68
C ILE A 71 3.25 5.97 6.17
N VAL A 72 4.20 6.47 6.95
CA VAL A 72 4.10 6.57 8.41
C VAL A 72 3.78 8.01 8.77
N ILE A 73 2.76 8.20 9.61
CA ILE A 73 2.32 9.49 10.09
C ILE A 73 2.38 9.49 11.62
N TYR A 74 3.13 10.44 12.17
CA TYR A 74 3.24 10.68 13.60
C TYR A 74 3.09 12.17 13.89
N GLY A 75 1.95 12.56 14.47
CA GLY A 75 1.61 13.96 14.70
C GLY A 75 1.49 14.72 13.38
N ASN A 76 2.38 15.70 13.17
CA ASN A 76 2.42 16.48 11.92
C ASN A 76 3.51 16.00 10.95
N GLN A 77 4.19 14.89 11.26
CA GLN A 77 5.26 14.35 10.45
C GLN A 77 4.72 13.20 9.60
N SER A 78 5.12 13.16 8.33
CA SER A 78 4.81 12.07 7.40
C SER A 78 6.11 11.65 6.71
N VAL A 79 6.38 10.35 6.69
CA VAL A 79 7.59 9.77 6.10
C VAL A 79 7.22 8.53 5.30
N ILE A 80 7.82 8.39 4.12
CA ILE A 80 7.70 7.18 3.29
C ILE A 80 8.76 6.19 3.77
N LEU A 81 8.35 4.95 4.10
CA LEU A 81 9.27 3.86 4.44
C LEU A 81 9.21 2.78 3.37
N TYR A 82 10.38 2.44 2.81
CA TYR A 82 10.52 1.28 1.93
C TYR A 82 10.58 -0.03 2.75
N PRO A 83 10.37 -1.20 2.11
CA PRO A 83 10.45 -2.49 2.79
C PRO A 83 11.77 -2.68 3.54
N GLY A 84 11.68 -3.03 4.83
CA GLY A 84 12.85 -3.30 5.68
C GLY A 84 13.55 -2.06 6.22
N GLU A 85 13.03 -0.85 6.00
CA GLU A 85 13.58 0.38 6.56
C GLU A 85 12.98 0.72 7.93
N SER A 86 13.73 1.52 8.70
CA SER A 86 13.29 2.13 9.95
C SER A 86 13.37 3.65 9.88
N VAL A 87 12.49 4.33 10.61
CA VAL A 87 12.56 5.77 10.89
C VAL A 87 12.46 6.01 12.39
N PHE A 88 13.05 7.11 12.85
CA PHE A 88 13.01 7.52 14.24
C PHE A 88 12.26 8.83 14.40
N PHE A 89 11.37 8.87 15.38
CA PHE A 89 10.63 10.07 15.76
C PHE A 89 10.92 10.43 17.21
N HIS A 90 10.90 11.73 17.51
CA HIS A 90 10.90 12.18 18.89
C HIS A 90 9.53 11.89 19.51
N TYR A 91 9.52 11.20 20.65
CA TYR A 91 8.28 10.86 21.35
C TYR A 91 7.60 12.13 21.87
N ILE A 92 6.33 12.30 21.51
CA ILE A 92 5.49 13.42 21.96
C ILE A 92 4.57 12.92 23.08
N PRO A 93 4.67 13.46 24.30
CA PRO A 93 3.76 13.12 25.38
C PRO A 93 2.30 13.35 24.97
N ASN A 94 1.44 12.39 25.28
CA ASN A 94 0.01 12.33 24.87
C ASN A 94 -0.26 11.95 23.41
N LEU A 95 0.78 11.61 22.63
CA LEU A 95 0.64 11.03 21.30
C LEU A 95 1.22 9.61 21.29
N ASN A 96 0.37 8.64 21.60
CA ASN A 96 0.72 7.22 21.75
C ASN A 96 0.30 6.36 20.55
N THR A 97 -0.02 7.00 19.42
CA THR A 97 -0.43 6.31 18.19
C THR A 97 0.38 6.78 16.99
N ILE A 98 0.54 5.87 16.05
CA ILE A 98 1.08 6.11 14.71
C ILE A 98 0.04 5.64 13.71
N GLU A 99 -0.15 6.42 12.65
CA GLU A 99 -0.94 6.00 11.51
C GLU A 99 -0.02 5.47 10.41
N ILE A 100 -0.35 4.30 9.87
CA ILE A 100 0.34 3.72 8.72
C ILE A 100 -0.66 3.63 7.57
N GLU A 101 -0.24 4.15 6.41
CA GLU A 101 -1.04 4.15 5.20
C GLU A 101 -0.37 3.36 4.07
N THR A 102 -1.19 2.65 3.29
CA THR A 102 -0.79 2.09 1.99
C THR A 102 -2.02 1.96 1.11
N ASN A 103 -1.91 2.29 -0.18
CA ASN A 103 -2.93 2.00 -1.21
C ASN A 103 -4.41 2.15 -0.76
N ASN A 104 -4.75 3.33 -0.21
CA ASN A 104 -6.09 3.69 0.30
C ASN A 104 -6.57 2.91 1.54
N PHE A 105 -5.67 2.22 2.23
CA PHE A 105 -5.89 1.61 3.52
C PHE A 105 -5.06 2.35 4.58
N LYS A 106 -5.66 2.52 5.75
CA LYS A 106 -5.10 3.21 6.92
C LYS A 106 -5.26 2.31 8.13
N GLU A 107 -4.21 2.21 8.92
CA GLU A 107 -4.21 1.47 10.17
C GLU A 107 -3.56 2.30 11.28
N ILE A 108 -4.15 2.24 12.47
CA ILE A 108 -3.67 2.96 13.64
C ILE A 108 -2.98 1.95 14.55
N ILE A 109 -1.71 2.20 14.83
CA ILE A 109 -0.88 1.37 15.70
C ILE A 109 -0.64 2.12 16.99
N TYR A 110 -0.86 1.45 18.11
CA TYR A 110 -0.52 1.98 19.43
C TYR A 110 0.95 1.72 19.71
N ILE A 111 1.64 2.76 20.16
CA ILE A 111 3.03 2.65 20.63
C ILE A 111 2.98 1.91 21.97
N PRO A 112 3.53 0.69 22.08
CA PRO A 112 3.57 -0.02 23.34
C PRO A 112 4.45 0.73 24.34
N HIS A 113 3.91 0.94 25.54
CA HIS A 113 4.63 1.44 26.70
C HIS A 113 5.03 0.23 27.56
N GLY A 114 6.27 -0.23 27.44
CA GLY A 114 6.75 -1.41 28.18
C GLY A 114 8.25 -1.65 27.96
N ASP A 115 8.89 -2.17 29.01
CA ASP A 115 10.32 -2.09 29.29
C ASP A 115 11.24 -2.38 28.10
N TYR A 116 12.21 -1.48 27.93
CA TYR A 116 13.34 -1.62 27.01
C TYR A 116 14.01 -3.00 27.22
N PRO A 117 14.36 -3.73 26.14
CA PRO A 117 15.21 -4.91 26.27
C PRO A 117 16.57 -4.58 26.88
#